data_AF-A0A3P7F5M3-F1
#
_entry.id   AF-A0A3P7F5M3-F1
#
_cell.length_a   1.000
_cell.length_b   1.000
_cell.length_c   1.000
_cell.angle_alpha   90.00
_cell.angle_beta   90.00
_cell.angle_gamma   90.00
#
_symmetry.space_group_name_H-M   'P 1'
#
loop_
_entity.id
_entity.type
_entity.pdbx_description
1 polymer ?
#
loop_
_entity_poly.entity_id
_entity_poly.type
_entity_poly.pdbx_seq_one_letter_code
_entity_poly.pdbx_strand_id
1 'polypeptide(L)'
;MSFCNGCRRGSGSACRSMFGGFVHWERSRPDSEHVPQSVKQLFPCTHWPELRVLICVISSHHKSVSSREAMLRTVTTSPLYQEARATVVRHRLPRFIDAFGQRDFAALAELTMRESNELHAFCLDSWPPVVYLNSTSFAVMDFVHALNQHMHRYVVAYTFDAGPNAFLLTLADDAPLVLALLAECFGEVEGKRGLSGYGDDSDKKGPHIETHTGHLEVEGIQYSSEVDLSDHRGFLESFPRSGGSIQYVISTEASYR
;
A
#
# COMPACT_ATOMS: atom_id res chain seq x y z
N MET A 1 -4.08 24.67 18.84
CA MET A 1 -3.26 23.46 19.03
C MET A 1 -2.00 23.57 18.17
N SER A 2 -0.85 23.95 18.77
CA SER A 2 0.41 24.26 18.06
C SER A 2 1.50 23.20 18.27
N PHE A 3 1.14 21.91 18.24
CA PHE A 3 2.10 20.80 18.43
C PHE A 3 2.81 20.35 17.14
N CYS A 4 2.41 20.85 15.96
CA CYS A 4 2.91 20.35 14.66
C CYS A 4 4.37 20.70 14.33
N ASN A 5 5.00 21.63 15.06
CA ASN A 5 6.33 22.14 14.69
C ASN A 5 7.49 21.18 15.01
N GLY A 6 7.36 20.32 16.02
CA GLY A 6 8.41 19.39 16.47
C GLY A 6 8.56 18.16 15.58
N CYS A 7 7.48 17.38 15.39
CA CYS A 7 7.49 16.17 14.55
C CYS A 7 7.87 16.46 13.08
N ARG A 8 7.56 17.67 12.60
CA ARG A 8 7.85 18.12 11.23
C ARG A 8 9.34 18.29 10.92
N ARG A 9 10.16 18.65 11.91
CA ARG A 9 11.60 18.89 11.69
C ARG A 9 12.39 17.60 11.43
N GLY A 10 11.87 16.44 11.84
CA GLY A 10 12.45 15.12 11.57
C GLY A 10 11.95 14.48 10.28
N SER A 11 10.63 14.37 10.11
CA SER A 11 9.97 13.87 8.88
C SER A 11 8.58 14.49 8.73
N GLY A 12 8.27 15.03 7.55
CA GLY A 12 6.99 15.69 7.29
C GLY A 12 5.78 14.78 7.51
N SER A 13 5.86 13.50 7.16
CA SER A 13 4.75 12.55 7.34
C SER A 13 4.45 12.20 8.79
N ALA A 14 5.42 12.32 9.70
CA ALA A 14 5.26 11.99 11.12
C ALA A 14 4.19 12.83 11.82
N CYS A 15 3.86 14.02 11.28
CA CYS A 15 2.79 14.84 11.82
C CYS A 15 1.41 14.15 11.70
N ARG A 16 1.20 13.29 10.70
CA ARG A 16 -0.08 12.58 10.51
C ARG A 16 -0.28 11.46 11.52
N SER A 17 0.79 10.91 12.09
CA SER A 17 0.73 9.87 13.12
C SER A 17 0.34 10.40 14.51
N MET A 18 0.13 11.71 14.68
CA MET A 18 -0.34 12.28 15.95
C MET A 18 -1.81 11.93 16.27
N PHE A 19 -2.56 11.48 15.27
CA PHE A 19 -3.96 11.10 15.39
C PHE A 19 -4.15 9.69 14.80
N GLY A 20 -5.00 8.88 15.43
CA GLY A 20 -5.47 7.63 14.84
C GLY A 20 -6.53 7.86 13.76
N GLY A 21 -6.95 6.79 13.08
CA GLY A 21 -7.96 6.87 12.01
C GLY A 21 -7.46 7.56 10.74
N PHE A 22 -8.33 8.35 10.12
CA PHE A 22 -8.10 8.99 8.82
C PHE A 22 -7.66 10.43 9.01
N VAL A 23 -6.46 10.78 8.54
CA VAL A 23 -5.79 12.04 8.90
C VAL A 23 -5.38 12.81 7.66
N HIS A 24 -5.73 14.10 7.63
CA HIS A 24 -5.34 15.03 6.58
C HIS A 24 -4.29 16.01 7.08
N TRP A 25 -3.20 16.14 6.33
CA TRP A 25 -2.21 17.20 6.50
C TRP A 25 -2.49 18.33 5.51
N GLU A 26 -3.01 19.45 6.02
CA GLU A 26 -3.35 20.62 5.23
C GLU A 26 -2.10 21.48 4.95
N ARG A 27 -1.91 21.81 3.67
CA ARG A 27 -0.95 22.83 3.27
C ARG A 27 -1.45 24.21 3.66
N SER A 28 -0.57 25.04 4.23
CA SER A 28 -0.85 26.47 4.47
C SER A 28 -1.22 27.17 3.17
N ARG A 29 -2.20 28.07 3.23
CA ARG A 29 -2.54 28.90 2.08
C ARG A 29 -1.38 29.86 1.77
N PRO A 30 -1.00 30.05 0.50
CA PRO A 30 0.13 30.90 0.12
C PRO A 30 -0.05 32.37 0.51
N ASP A 31 -1.30 32.82 0.60
CA ASP A 31 -1.79 34.15 1.00
C ASP A 31 -1.82 34.36 2.52
N SER A 32 -1.53 33.32 3.31
CA SER A 32 -1.48 33.41 4.77
C SER A 32 -0.11 32.98 5.27
N GLU A 33 0.88 33.87 5.17
CA GLU A 33 2.23 33.65 5.71
C GLU A 33 2.22 33.30 7.23
N HIS A 34 1.09 33.52 7.89
CA HIS A 34 0.90 33.37 9.34
C HIS A 34 -0.02 32.20 9.75
N VAL A 35 -0.62 31.44 8.82
CA VAL A 35 -1.44 30.27 9.18
C VAL A 35 -0.58 29.00 9.11
N PRO A 36 -0.24 28.38 10.25
CA PRO A 36 0.59 27.18 10.27
C PRO A 36 -0.11 26.02 9.56
N GLN A 37 0.68 25.18 8.90
CA GLN A 37 0.20 23.91 8.35
C GLN A 37 -0.50 23.14 9.47
N SER A 38 -1.70 22.65 9.19
CA SER A 38 -2.55 22.01 10.19
C SER A 38 -2.68 20.52 9.89
N VAL A 39 -2.73 19.70 10.94
CA VAL A 39 -3.06 18.29 10.84
C VAL A 39 -4.41 18.10 11.50
N LYS A 40 -5.34 17.49 10.79
CA LYS A 40 -6.70 17.24 11.26
C LYS A 40 -7.02 15.77 11.11
N GLN A 41 -7.57 15.18 12.16
CA GLN A 41 -8.30 13.93 12.06
C GLN A 41 -9.60 14.22 11.28
N LEU A 42 -9.79 13.56 10.14
CA LEU A 42 -11.03 13.63 9.37
C LEU A 42 -12.08 12.71 9.99
N PHE A 43 -11.68 11.47 10.28
CA PHE A 43 -12.55 10.45 10.85
C PHE A 43 -11.77 9.58 11.86
N PRO A 44 -12.37 9.14 12.97
CA PRO A 44 -11.74 8.21 13.91
C PRO A 44 -11.57 6.82 13.26
N CYS A 45 -10.73 5.95 13.84
CA CYS A 45 -10.57 4.57 13.36
C CYS A 45 -11.88 3.76 13.43
N THR A 46 -12.77 4.06 14.38
CA THR A 46 -14.12 3.48 14.47
C THR A 46 -15.03 3.84 13.31
N HIS A 47 -14.65 4.81 12.48
CA HIS A 47 -15.48 5.25 11.36
C HIS A 47 -15.58 4.19 10.27
N TRP A 48 -14.57 3.36 10.05
CA TRP A 48 -14.60 2.32 9.01
C TRP A 48 -13.85 1.08 9.50
N PRO A 49 -14.42 0.36 10.49
CA PRO A 49 -13.75 -0.76 11.15
C PRO A 49 -13.53 -1.97 10.26
N GLU A 50 -14.17 -2.03 9.08
CA GLU A 50 -14.00 -3.10 8.10
C GLU A 50 -12.79 -2.88 7.18
N LEU A 51 -12.25 -1.66 7.08
CA LEU A 51 -11.11 -1.40 6.20
C LEU A 51 -9.85 -2.07 6.73
N ARG A 52 -9.15 -2.79 5.86
CA ARG A 52 -7.90 -3.50 6.14
C ARG A 52 -6.77 -2.98 5.27
N VAL A 53 -5.56 -3.09 5.80
CA VAL A 53 -4.30 -2.83 5.09
C VAL A 53 -3.46 -4.09 5.17
N LEU A 54 -3.14 -4.68 4.03
CA LEU A 54 -2.21 -5.80 3.91
C LEU A 54 -0.90 -5.26 3.34
N ILE A 55 0.20 -5.35 4.08
CA ILE A 55 1.50 -4.84 3.67
C ILE A 55 2.32 -6.01 3.14
N CYS A 56 2.46 -6.10 1.82
CA CYS A 56 3.27 -7.12 1.17
C CYS A 56 4.74 -6.69 1.19
N VAL A 57 5.56 -7.39 1.99
CA VAL A 57 7.00 -7.12 2.08
C VAL A 57 7.72 -7.83 0.95
N ILE A 58 8.01 -7.08 -0.11
CA ILE A 58 8.67 -7.55 -1.34
C ILE A 58 10.19 -7.52 -1.18
N SER A 59 10.72 -6.48 -0.54
CA SER A 59 12.15 -6.37 -0.29
C SER A 59 12.44 -5.56 0.96
N SER A 60 13.41 -6.04 1.74
CA SER A 60 14.01 -5.33 2.88
C SER A 60 15.28 -4.56 2.50
N HIS A 61 15.67 -4.54 1.21
CA HIS A 61 16.87 -3.85 0.77
C HIS A 61 16.76 -2.33 0.91
N HIS A 62 17.91 -1.71 1.16
CA HIS A 62 18.00 -0.28 1.37
C HIS A 62 17.61 0.49 0.10
N LYS A 63 16.85 1.57 0.25
CA LYS A 63 16.44 2.43 -0.85
C LYS A 63 17.68 2.99 -1.55
N SER A 64 17.72 2.91 -2.88
CA SER A 64 18.80 3.48 -3.70
C SER A 64 18.84 5.01 -3.63
N VAL A 65 17.67 5.64 -3.52
CA VAL A 65 17.51 7.10 -3.36
C VAL A 65 16.58 7.38 -2.18
N SER A 66 17.02 8.24 -1.26
CA SER A 66 16.19 8.62 -0.11
C SER A 66 14.94 9.38 -0.54
N SER A 67 13.84 9.26 0.21
CA SER A 67 12.59 9.97 -0.10
C SER A 67 12.77 11.48 -0.15
N ARG A 68 13.60 12.05 0.72
CA ARG A 68 13.90 13.49 0.73
C ARG A 68 14.59 13.93 -0.55
N GLU A 69 15.60 13.19 -0.96
CA GLU A 69 16.34 13.48 -2.20
C GLU A 69 15.43 13.33 -3.42
N ALA A 70 14.68 12.23 -3.50
CA ALA A 70 13.74 11.98 -4.59
C ALA A 70 12.67 13.07 -4.70
N MET A 71 12.10 13.51 -3.57
CA MET A 71 11.11 14.59 -3.55
C MET A 71 11.71 15.91 -4.04
N LEU A 72 12.90 16.30 -3.55
CA LEU A 72 13.57 17.52 -4.01
C LEU A 72 13.82 17.44 -5.52
N ARG A 73 14.40 16.33 -5.99
CA ARG A 73 14.69 16.12 -7.40
C ARG A 73 13.44 16.20 -8.26
N THR A 74 12.37 15.53 -7.85
CA THR A 74 11.08 15.55 -8.56
C THR A 74 10.54 16.97 -8.67
N VAL A 75 10.49 17.71 -7.56
CA VAL A 75 10.02 19.11 -7.57
C VAL A 75 10.84 20.00 -8.50
N THR A 76 12.15 19.81 -8.55
CA THR A 76 13.05 20.67 -9.34
C THR A 76 13.14 20.28 -10.81
N THR A 77 12.92 19.00 -11.16
CA THR A 77 13.27 18.48 -12.49
C THR A 77 12.12 17.84 -13.27
N SER A 78 11.01 17.43 -12.65
CA SER A 78 9.88 16.80 -13.34
C SER A 78 8.90 17.87 -13.84
N PRO A 79 8.76 18.09 -15.17
CA PRO A 79 7.73 18.97 -15.70
C PRO A 79 6.32 18.45 -15.40
N LEU A 80 6.12 17.12 -15.41
CA LEU A 80 4.83 16.52 -15.08
C LEU A 80 4.37 16.90 -13.67
N TYR A 81 5.29 16.86 -12.69
CA TYR A 81 4.98 17.25 -11.32
C TYR A 81 4.61 18.74 -11.24
N GLN A 82 5.41 19.59 -11.89
CA GLN A 82 5.25 21.05 -11.84
C GLN A 82 3.92 21.51 -12.45
N GLU A 83 3.49 20.87 -13.53
CA GLU A 83 2.26 21.24 -14.24
C GLU A 83 1.01 20.57 -13.68
N ALA A 84 1.08 19.28 -13.30
CA ALA A 84 -0.11 18.49 -12.99
C ALA A 84 -0.45 18.41 -11.50
N ARG A 85 0.54 18.31 -10.59
CA ARG A 85 0.30 17.88 -9.20
C ARG A 85 -0.70 18.76 -8.46
N ALA A 86 -0.56 20.08 -8.59
CA ALA A 86 -1.43 21.04 -7.89
C ALA A 86 -2.89 20.90 -8.33
N THR A 87 -3.13 20.74 -9.62
CA THR A 87 -4.45 20.54 -10.21
C THR A 87 -5.04 19.22 -9.79
N VAL A 88 -4.26 18.13 -9.88
CA VAL A 88 -4.73 16.80 -9.51
C VAL A 88 -5.16 16.73 -8.05
N VAL A 89 -4.33 17.22 -7.12
CA VAL A 89 -4.65 17.20 -5.69
C VAL A 89 -5.92 18.01 -5.39
N ARG A 90 -6.11 19.17 -6.05
CA ARG A 90 -7.32 19.99 -5.89
C ARG A 90 -8.60 19.22 -6.24
N HIS A 91 -8.55 18.35 -7.26
CA HIS A 91 -9.70 17.57 -7.69
C HIS A 91 -9.87 16.24 -6.94
N ARG A 92 -8.78 15.57 -6.57
CA ARG A 92 -8.85 14.25 -5.90
C ARG A 92 -9.07 14.35 -4.40
N LEU A 93 -8.55 15.37 -3.72
CA LEU A 93 -8.67 15.48 -2.26
C LEU A 93 -10.13 15.48 -1.78
N PRO A 94 -11.05 16.30 -2.34
CA PRO A 94 -12.47 16.23 -1.94
C PRO A 94 -13.06 14.83 -2.17
N ARG A 95 -12.72 14.19 -3.29
CA ARG A 95 -13.21 12.83 -3.60
C ARG A 95 -12.69 11.78 -2.62
N PHE A 96 -11.45 11.90 -2.14
CA PHE A 96 -10.95 11.04 -1.07
C PHE A 96 -11.71 11.25 0.24
N ILE A 97 -11.95 12.50 0.62
CA ILE A 97 -12.71 12.84 1.83
C ILE A 97 -14.12 12.26 1.72
N ASP A 98 -14.77 12.39 0.57
CA ASP A 98 -16.10 11.83 0.31
C ASP A 98 -16.09 10.31 0.34
N ALA A 99 -15.11 9.65 -0.29
CA ALA A 99 -14.98 8.20 -0.29
C ALA A 99 -14.81 7.63 1.14
N PHE A 100 -13.96 8.26 1.96
CA PHE A 100 -13.86 7.91 3.38
C PHE A 100 -15.15 8.19 4.13
N GLY A 101 -15.77 9.35 3.91
CA GLY A 101 -17.01 9.75 4.58
C GLY A 101 -18.18 8.80 4.31
N GLN A 102 -18.29 8.31 3.07
CA GLN A 102 -19.36 7.41 2.63
C GLN A 102 -19.00 5.93 2.75
N ARG A 103 -17.78 5.59 3.17
CA ARG A 103 -17.24 4.22 3.16
C ARG A 103 -17.35 3.56 1.77
N ASP A 104 -17.14 4.36 0.73
CA ASP A 104 -17.16 3.91 -0.66
C ASP A 104 -15.81 3.31 -1.03
N PHE A 105 -15.69 1.99 -0.86
CA PHE A 105 -14.46 1.27 -1.16
C PHE A 105 -14.09 1.33 -2.64
N ALA A 106 -15.07 1.35 -3.54
CA ALA A 106 -14.80 1.41 -4.98
C ALA A 106 -14.16 2.75 -5.37
N ALA A 107 -14.73 3.85 -4.88
CA ALA A 107 -14.15 5.18 -5.09
C ALA A 107 -12.77 5.31 -4.42
N LEU A 108 -12.61 4.80 -3.19
CA LEU A 108 -11.33 4.80 -2.49
C LEU A 108 -10.27 4.00 -3.26
N ALA A 109 -10.62 2.82 -3.75
CA ALA A 109 -9.74 1.91 -4.47
C ALA A 109 -9.18 2.57 -5.74
N GLU A 110 -10.06 3.12 -6.58
CA GLU A 110 -9.66 3.78 -7.81
C GLU A 110 -8.77 5.00 -7.55
N LEU A 111 -9.16 5.86 -6.61
CA LEU A 111 -8.39 7.05 -6.25
C LEU A 111 -7.00 6.69 -5.70
N THR A 112 -6.93 5.68 -4.84
CA THR A 112 -5.69 5.21 -4.22
C THR A 112 -4.70 4.69 -5.26
N MET A 113 -5.14 3.79 -6.14
CA MET A 113 -4.27 3.24 -7.20
C MET A 113 -3.80 4.35 -8.15
N ARG A 114 -4.68 5.30 -8.52
CA ARG A 114 -4.30 6.43 -9.38
C ARG A 114 -3.30 7.37 -8.72
N GLU A 115 -3.44 7.69 -7.43
CA GLU A 115 -2.45 8.49 -6.70
C GLU A 115 -1.09 7.79 -6.62
N SER A 116 -1.08 6.49 -6.33
CA SER A 116 0.14 5.68 -6.30
C SER A 116 0.85 5.71 -7.65
N ASN A 117 0.13 5.47 -8.75
CA ASN A 117 0.70 5.47 -10.09
C ASN A 117 1.28 6.83 -10.46
N GLU A 118 0.57 7.90 -10.12
CA GLU A 118 1.00 9.25 -10.43
C GLU A 118 2.24 9.67 -9.63
N LEU A 119 2.33 9.28 -8.35
CA LEU A 119 3.55 9.46 -7.56
C LEU A 119 4.76 8.84 -8.27
N HIS A 120 4.65 7.59 -8.70
CA HIS A 120 5.75 6.90 -9.37
C HIS A 120 6.01 7.42 -10.79
N ALA A 121 5.00 7.94 -11.49
CA ALA A 121 5.19 8.63 -12.76
C ALA A 121 6.02 9.91 -12.59
N PHE A 122 5.75 10.72 -11.55
CA PHE A 122 6.59 11.90 -11.26
C PHE A 122 8.01 11.52 -10.86
N CYS A 123 8.19 10.44 -10.10
CA CYS A 123 9.52 9.93 -9.77
C CYS A 123 10.28 9.50 -11.03
N LEU A 124 9.62 8.81 -11.97
CA LEU A 124 10.20 8.38 -13.23
C LEU A 124 10.55 9.56 -14.16
N ASP A 125 9.72 10.60 -14.18
CA ASP A 125 9.90 11.83 -14.97
C ASP A 125 10.99 12.76 -14.41
N SER A 126 11.41 12.57 -13.15
CA SER A 126 12.52 13.33 -12.57
C SER A 126 13.87 13.00 -13.22
N TRP A 127 14.86 13.87 -13.08
CA TRP A 127 16.21 13.66 -13.66
C TRP A 127 17.35 13.82 -12.65
N PRO A 128 18.24 12.82 -12.50
CA PRO A 128 18.11 11.43 -12.99
C PRO A 128 16.85 10.74 -12.46
N PRO A 129 16.28 9.76 -13.18
CA PRO A 129 15.02 9.13 -12.78
C PRO A 129 15.12 8.44 -11.42
N VAL A 130 14.04 8.50 -10.66
CA VAL A 130 13.89 7.78 -9.39
C VAL A 130 12.96 6.60 -9.64
N VAL A 131 13.48 5.38 -9.44
CA VAL A 131 12.71 4.14 -9.62
C VAL A 131 12.66 3.40 -8.28
N TYR A 132 11.45 3.29 -7.72
CA TYR A 132 11.19 2.56 -6.47
C TYR A 132 10.59 1.18 -6.72
N LEU A 133 9.77 1.05 -7.77
CA LEU A 133 9.07 -0.18 -8.10
C LEU A 133 9.99 -1.14 -8.84
N ASN A 134 9.88 -2.43 -8.50
CA ASN A 134 10.59 -3.50 -9.18
C ASN A 134 9.60 -4.43 -9.90
N SER A 135 10.11 -5.50 -10.52
CA SER A 135 9.29 -6.49 -11.23
C SER A 135 8.17 -7.07 -10.36
N THR A 136 8.43 -7.33 -9.08
CA THR A 136 7.43 -7.85 -8.16
C THR A 136 6.36 -6.80 -7.83
N SER A 137 6.75 -5.53 -7.66
CA SER A 137 5.79 -4.44 -7.48
C SER A 137 4.81 -4.36 -8.67
N PHE A 138 5.31 -4.43 -9.90
CA PHE A 138 4.46 -4.46 -11.09
C PHE A 138 3.59 -5.72 -11.18
N ALA A 139 4.13 -6.89 -10.83
CA ALA A 139 3.34 -8.12 -10.76
C ALA A 139 2.20 -8.02 -9.74
N VAL A 140 2.40 -7.37 -8.59
CA VAL A 140 1.32 -7.10 -7.63
C VAL A 140 0.27 -6.13 -8.21
N MET A 141 0.69 -5.13 -8.98
CA MET A 141 -0.27 -4.23 -9.67
C MET A 141 -1.14 -5.01 -10.67
N ASP A 142 -0.52 -5.89 -11.47
CA ASP A 142 -1.23 -6.74 -12.44
C ASP A 142 -2.18 -7.71 -11.73
N PHE A 143 -1.73 -8.30 -10.62
CA PHE A 143 -2.56 -9.18 -9.80
C PHE A 143 -3.82 -8.47 -9.29
N VAL A 144 -3.67 -7.25 -8.73
CA VAL A 144 -4.80 -6.47 -8.22
C VAL A 144 -5.79 -6.13 -9.33
N HIS A 145 -5.31 -5.72 -10.50
CA HIS A 145 -6.20 -5.43 -11.63
C HIS A 145 -6.93 -6.68 -12.14
N ALA A 146 -6.21 -7.78 -12.32
CA ALA A 146 -6.78 -9.05 -12.76
C ALA A 146 -7.79 -9.60 -11.75
N LEU A 147 -7.50 -9.50 -10.45
CA LEU A 147 -8.41 -9.95 -9.40
C LEU A 147 -9.69 -9.11 -9.36
N ASN A 148 -9.57 -7.78 -9.39
CA ASN A 148 -10.75 -6.91 -9.45
C ASN A 148 -11.60 -7.15 -10.70
N GLN A 149 -10.96 -7.44 -11.84
CA GLN A 149 -11.66 -7.81 -13.07
C GLN A 149 -12.38 -9.16 -12.93
N HIS A 150 -11.72 -10.18 -12.38
CA HIS A 150 -12.31 -11.50 -12.11
C HIS A 150 -13.50 -11.42 -11.16
N MET A 151 -13.40 -10.58 -10.13
CA MET A 151 -14.46 -10.38 -9.14
C MET A 151 -15.57 -9.44 -9.61
N HIS A 152 -15.43 -8.82 -10.78
CA HIS A 152 -16.34 -7.82 -11.34
C HIS A 152 -16.64 -6.63 -10.40
N ARG A 153 -15.75 -6.36 -9.44
CA ARG A 153 -15.78 -5.22 -8.51
C ARG A 153 -14.40 -4.99 -7.90
N TYR A 154 -14.20 -3.82 -7.30
CA TYR A 154 -13.01 -3.58 -6.48
C TYR A 154 -13.10 -4.39 -5.17
N VAL A 155 -12.25 -5.40 -5.04
CA VAL A 155 -12.02 -6.18 -3.80
C VAL A 155 -10.69 -5.79 -3.14
N VAL A 156 -9.75 -5.26 -3.92
CA VAL A 156 -8.44 -4.86 -3.43
C VAL A 156 -7.91 -3.65 -4.21
N ALA A 157 -7.13 -2.79 -3.57
CA ALA A 157 -6.45 -1.66 -4.19
C ALA A 157 -5.01 -1.60 -3.72
N TYR A 158 -4.07 -1.29 -4.61
CA TYR A 158 -2.67 -1.08 -4.22
C TYR A 158 -2.35 0.40 -4.00
N THR A 159 -1.39 0.64 -3.12
CA THR A 159 -0.56 1.84 -3.13
C THR A 159 0.87 1.49 -2.77
N PHE A 160 1.80 2.26 -3.30
CA PHE A 160 3.22 2.15 -3.05
C PHE A 160 3.75 3.49 -2.58
N ASP A 161 4.69 3.44 -1.65
CA ASP A 161 5.40 4.59 -1.13
C ASP A 161 6.78 4.68 -1.80
N ALA A 162 7.76 5.30 -1.15
CA ALA A 162 9.14 5.32 -1.62
C ALA A 162 9.85 3.95 -1.45
N GLY A 163 9.36 2.88 -2.08
CA GLY A 163 9.95 1.54 -2.03
C GLY A 163 9.10 0.50 -2.76
N PRO A 164 9.59 -0.75 -2.87
CA PRO A 164 8.92 -1.78 -3.66
C PRO A 164 7.75 -2.46 -2.94
N ASN A 165 7.62 -2.29 -1.62
CA ASN A 165 6.59 -2.93 -0.80
C ASN A 165 5.21 -2.39 -1.15
N ALA A 166 4.26 -3.30 -1.35
CA ALA A 166 2.88 -2.95 -1.68
C ALA A 166 2.05 -2.82 -0.41
N PHE A 167 1.24 -1.77 -0.33
CA PHE A 167 0.18 -1.64 0.65
C PHE A 167 -1.14 -1.90 -0.07
N LEU A 168 -1.82 -2.98 0.30
CA LEU A 168 -3.08 -3.36 -0.28
C LEU A 168 -4.22 -2.96 0.66
N LEU A 169 -5.12 -2.11 0.18
CA LEU A 169 -6.38 -1.83 0.86
C LEU A 169 -7.41 -2.86 0.44
N THR A 170 -8.14 -3.41 1.39
CA THR A 170 -9.26 -4.35 1.17
C THR A 170 -10.27 -4.21 2.31
N LEU A 171 -11.40 -4.90 2.22
CA LEU A 171 -12.36 -5.01 3.32
C LEU A 171 -12.15 -6.32 4.08
N ALA A 172 -12.54 -6.35 5.35
CA ALA A 172 -12.37 -7.50 6.23
C ALA A 172 -12.95 -8.80 5.64
N ASP A 173 -14.08 -8.73 4.94
CA ASP A 173 -14.72 -9.88 4.31
C ASP A 173 -13.97 -10.39 3.06
N ASP A 174 -13.25 -9.50 2.36
CA ASP A 174 -12.47 -9.84 1.16
C ASP A 174 -11.03 -10.27 1.50
N ALA A 175 -10.52 -9.87 2.68
CA ALA A 175 -9.15 -10.12 3.09
C ALA A 175 -8.73 -11.61 3.08
N PRO A 176 -9.55 -12.59 3.54
CA PRO A 176 -9.18 -14.00 3.48
C PRO A 176 -8.92 -14.46 2.03
N LEU A 177 -9.80 -14.09 1.10
CA LEU A 177 -9.67 -14.44 -0.32
C LEU A 177 -8.43 -13.79 -0.94
N VAL A 178 -8.22 -12.49 -0.68
CA VAL A 178 -7.05 -11.77 -1.19
C VAL A 178 -5.76 -12.42 -0.70
N LEU A 179 -5.68 -12.77 0.58
CA LEU A 179 -4.50 -13.42 1.15
C LEU A 179 -4.25 -14.82 0.58
N ALA A 180 -5.30 -15.63 0.42
CA ALA A 180 -5.17 -16.97 -0.15
C ALA A 180 -4.67 -16.92 -1.61
N LEU A 181 -5.19 -15.99 -2.42
CA LEU A 181 -4.73 -15.80 -3.80
C LEU A 181 -3.30 -15.21 -3.86
N LEU A 182 -2.93 -14.35 -2.91
CA LEU A 182 -1.54 -13.88 -2.79
C LEU A 182 -0.59 -15.03 -2.47
N ALA A 183 -0.97 -15.95 -1.57
CA ALA A 183 -0.17 -17.13 -1.23
C ALA A 183 0.06 -18.02 -2.46
N GLU A 184 -0.98 -18.29 -3.25
CA GLU A 184 -0.87 -19.06 -4.50
C GLU A 184 -0.01 -18.38 -5.57
N CYS A 185 -0.10 -17.06 -5.71
CA CYS A 185 0.59 -16.33 -6.78
C CYS A 185 2.04 -15.93 -6.41
N PHE A 186 2.31 -15.64 -5.15
CA PHE A 186 3.56 -15.01 -4.70
C PHE A 186 4.23 -15.70 -3.51
N GLY A 187 3.54 -16.60 -2.81
CA GLY A 187 4.07 -17.36 -1.68
C GLY A 187 5.17 -18.35 -2.08
N GLU A 188 5.85 -18.91 -1.10
CA GLU A 188 6.83 -19.97 -1.33
C GLU A 188 6.15 -21.24 -1.84
N VAL A 189 6.73 -21.88 -2.85
CA VAL A 189 6.21 -23.15 -3.41
C VAL A 189 6.96 -24.32 -2.79
N GLU A 190 6.24 -25.33 -2.30
CA GLU A 190 6.85 -26.55 -1.76
C GLU A 190 7.81 -27.19 -2.79
N GLY A 191 9.03 -27.51 -2.35
CA GLY A 191 10.08 -28.10 -3.19
C GLY A 191 11.15 -27.14 -3.71
N LYS A 192 10.98 -25.81 -3.56
CA LYS A 192 12.02 -24.80 -3.81
C LYS A 192 12.68 -24.29 -2.52
N ARG A 193 13.00 -25.16 -1.55
CA ARG A 193 14.04 -24.86 -0.54
C ARG A 193 15.42 -24.86 -1.20
N GLY A 194 15.67 -23.87 -2.05
CA GLY A 194 16.92 -23.70 -2.78
C GLY A 194 17.80 -22.63 -2.14
N LEU A 195 18.75 -23.05 -1.31
CA LEU A 195 20.06 -22.40 -1.13
C LEU A 195 20.06 -20.89 -0.80
N SER A 196 19.25 -20.42 0.14
CA SER A 196 19.63 -19.26 0.95
C SER A 196 20.04 -19.75 2.33
N GLY A 197 21.34 -20.05 2.47
CA GLY A 197 21.92 -20.35 3.78
C GLY A 197 21.87 -19.11 4.66
N TYR A 198 20.90 -19.07 5.57
CA TYR A 198 20.98 -18.31 6.81
C TYR A 198 20.24 -19.09 7.89
N GLY A 199 21.01 -19.51 8.90
CA GLY A 199 20.59 -19.80 10.27
C GLY A 199 19.31 -20.60 10.48
N ASP A 200 19.50 -21.86 10.86
CA ASP A 200 18.55 -22.61 11.67
C ASP A 200 18.23 -21.80 12.94
N ASP A 201 17.08 -21.12 12.94
CA ASP A 201 16.39 -20.65 14.14
C ASP A 201 14.96 -21.20 14.10
N SER A 202 14.90 -22.53 14.21
CA SER A 202 13.68 -23.31 14.30
C SER A 202 12.99 -23.10 15.64
N ASP A 203 12.42 -21.92 15.92
CA ASP A 203 11.40 -21.80 16.98
C ASP A 203 10.52 -20.52 17.01
N LYS A 204 10.29 -19.84 15.88
CA LYS A 204 9.25 -18.80 15.79
C LYS A 204 8.34 -19.02 14.61
N LYS A 205 7.43 -20.00 14.72
CA LYS A 205 6.35 -20.16 13.73
C LYS A 205 5.29 -19.08 13.97
N GLY A 206 5.40 -17.99 13.22
CA GLY A 206 4.26 -17.10 13.00
C GLY A 206 3.12 -17.85 12.31
N PRO A 207 1.87 -17.37 12.44
CA PRO A 207 0.75 -17.93 11.68
C PRO A 207 0.98 -17.74 10.18
N HIS A 208 0.59 -18.75 9.40
CA HIS A 208 0.79 -18.80 7.94
C HIS A 208 -0.52 -19.15 7.24
N ILE A 209 -0.63 -18.69 6.00
CA ILE A 209 -1.65 -19.15 5.06
C ILE A 209 -0.99 -20.15 4.13
N GLU A 210 -1.42 -21.41 4.28
CA GLU A 210 -1.08 -22.52 3.41
C GLU A 210 -2.22 -22.73 2.42
N THR A 211 -1.88 -22.76 1.15
CA THR A 211 -2.78 -23.15 0.07
C THR A 211 -2.23 -24.40 -0.62
N HIS A 212 -2.94 -24.92 -1.63
CA HIS A 212 -2.54 -26.16 -2.32
C HIS A 212 -1.12 -26.12 -2.89
N THR A 213 -0.59 -24.93 -3.21
CA THR A 213 0.71 -24.80 -3.87
C THR A 213 1.61 -23.69 -3.35
N GLY A 214 1.14 -22.90 -2.38
CA GLY A 214 1.82 -21.70 -1.89
C GLY A 214 1.73 -21.57 -0.37
N HIS A 215 2.80 -21.06 0.23
CA HIS A 215 2.87 -20.71 1.65
C HIS A 215 3.24 -19.24 1.80
N LEU A 216 2.47 -18.48 2.58
CA LEU A 216 2.75 -17.08 2.88
C LEU A 216 2.55 -16.80 4.37
N GLU A 217 3.59 -16.28 5.02
CA GLU A 217 3.53 -15.86 6.43
C GLU A 217 2.71 -14.57 6.56
N VAL A 218 1.82 -14.53 7.56
CA VAL A 218 0.95 -13.38 7.82
C VAL A 218 1.03 -12.94 9.29
N GLU A 219 1.60 -11.76 9.51
CA GLU A 219 1.63 -11.11 10.82
C GLU A 219 0.39 -10.24 11.04
N GLY A 220 -0.04 -10.04 12.30
CA GLY A 220 -1.12 -9.10 12.65
C GLY A 220 -2.52 -9.74 12.67
N ILE A 221 -3.52 -9.08 12.07
CA ILE A 221 -4.93 -9.55 12.09
C ILE A 221 -5.04 -10.88 11.35
N GLN A 222 -5.62 -11.85 12.03
CA GLN A 222 -5.77 -13.22 11.57
C GLN A 222 -7.15 -13.43 10.92
N TYR A 223 -7.19 -14.32 9.93
CA TYR A 223 -8.41 -14.73 9.23
C TYR A 223 -8.51 -16.26 9.23
N SER A 224 -9.70 -16.79 8.93
CA SER A 224 -9.87 -18.23 8.71
C SER A 224 -8.95 -18.71 7.60
N SER A 225 -8.23 -19.81 7.82
CA SER A 225 -7.33 -20.43 6.84
C SER A 225 -8.07 -21.20 5.75
N GLU A 226 -9.35 -21.55 5.97
CA GLU A 226 -10.16 -22.30 5.01
C GLU A 226 -10.87 -21.35 4.04
N VAL A 227 -10.20 -21.04 2.92
CA VAL A 227 -10.81 -20.36 1.78
C VAL A 227 -10.89 -21.35 0.63
N ASP A 228 -12.11 -21.66 0.17
CA ASP A 228 -12.29 -22.48 -1.02
C ASP A 228 -11.92 -21.67 -2.27
N LEU A 229 -10.87 -22.10 -2.97
CA LEU A 229 -10.38 -21.48 -4.20
C LEU A 229 -10.88 -22.20 -5.47
N SER A 230 -11.80 -23.16 -5.34
CA SER A 230 -12.32 -23.94 -6.47
C SER A 230 -12.90 -23.04 -7.58
N ASP A 231 -13.66 -22.01 -7.20
CA ASP A 231 -14.26 -21.02 -8.10
C ASP A 231 -13.22 -20.03 -8.70
N HIS A 232 -11.99 -20.03 -8.19
CA HIS A 232 -10.91 -19.12 -8.61
C HIS A 232 -9.81 -19.81 -9.42
N ARG A 233 -9.99 -21.08 -9.77
CA ARG A 233 -9.00 -21.83 -10.58
C ARG A 233 -8.69 -21.15 -11.92
N GLY A 234 -9.72 -20.67 -12.62
CA GLY A 234 -9.53 -19.96 -13.90
C GLY A 234 -8.68 -18.70 -13.77
N PHE A 235 -8.82 -17.97 -12.65
CA PHE A 235 -7.95 -16.83 -12.35
C PHE A 235 -6.50 -17.29 -12.12
N LEU A 236 -6.30 -18.29 -11.27
CA LEU A 236 -4.98 -18.82 -10.92
C LEU A 236 -4.22 -19.41 -12.13
N GLU A 237 -4.93 -20.01 -13.08
CA GLU A 237 -4.35 -20.53 -14.33
C GLU A 237 -3.94 -19.40 -15.28
N SER A 238 -4.65 -18.27 -15.25
CA SER A 238 -4.39 -17.11 -16.12
C SER A 238 -3.26 -16.21 -15.61
N PHE A 239 -2.96 -16.23 -14.31
CA PHE A 239 -2.01 -15.31 -13.69
C PHE A 239 -0.63 -15.95 -13.46
N PRO A 240 0.47 -15.33 -13.93
CA PRO A 240 1.81 -15.90 -13.78
C PRO A 240 2.24 -15.94 -12.31
N ARG A 241 2.75 -17.10 -11.89
CA ARG A 241 3.24 -17.30 -10.52
C ARG A 241 4.65 -16.76 -10.35
N SER A 242 4.84 -15.95 -9.32
CA SER A 242 6.12 -15.38 -8.90
C SER A 242 6.45 -15.83 -7.48
N GLY A 243 6.53 -17.14 -7.26
CA GLY A 243 6.66 -17.71 -5.92
C GLY A 243 7.92 -17.25 -5.17
N GLY A 244 7.75 -16.95 -3.87
CA GLY A 244 8.79 -16.45 -2.96
C GLY A 244 9.15 -14.97 -3.16
N SER A 245 8.42 -14.23 -3.99
CA SER A 245 8.72 -12.81 -4.26
C SER A 245 8.09 -11.84 -3.25
N ILE A 246 7.11 -12.29 -2.47
CA ILE A 246 6.65 -11.64 -1.25
C ILE A 246 7.18 -12.46 -0.07
N GLN A 247 7.95 -11.83 0.81
CA GLN A 247 8.59 -12.50 1.96
C GLN A 247 7.54 -12.84 3.02
N TYR A 248 6.71 -11.87 3.38
CA TYR A 248 5.61 -12.01 4.33
C TYR A 248 4.61 -10.86 4.14
N VAL A 249 3.44 -10.98 4.76
CA VAL A 249 2.40 -9.96 4.78
C VAL A 249 2.13 -9.49 6.19
N ILE A 250 2.02 -8.18 6.41
CA ILE A 250 1.50 -7.62 7.66
C ILE A 250 0.04 -7.20 7.45
N SER A 251 -0.88 -7.83 8.16
CA SER A 251 -2.31 -7.55 8.14
C SER A 251 -2.68 -6.61 9.30
N THR A 252 -3.20 -5.43 8.98
CA THR A 252 -3.55 -4.40 9.98
C THR A 252 -4.80 -3.62 9.61
N GLU A 253 -5.21 -2.72 10.48
CA GLU A 253 -6.39 -1.85 10.33
C GLU A 253 -6.08 -0.44 10.83
N ALA A 254 -7.04 0.48 10.69
CA ALA A 254 -6.90 1.82 11.25
C ALA A 254 -6.82 1.74 12.79
N SER A 255 -5.74 2.25 13.38
CA SER A 255 -5.51 2.18 14.84
C SER A 255 -5.92 3.46 15.57
N TYR A 256 -6.04 3.35 16.90
CA TYR A 256 -6.40 4.46 17.79
C TYR A 256 -5.22 5.41 18.08
N ARG A 257 -3.97 4.95 17.92
CA ARG A 257 -2.69 5.68 17.87
C ARG A 257 -1.54 4.70 17.82
#